data_AF-A0A940NBA7-F1
#
_entry.id   AF-A0A940NBA7-F1
#
_cell.length_a   1.000
_cell.length_b   1.000
_cell.length_c   1.000
_cell.angle_alpha   90.00
_cell.angle_beta   90.00
_cell.angle_gamma   90.00
#
_symmetry.space_group_name_H-M   'P 1'
#
loop_
_entity.id
_entity.type
_entity.pdbx_description
1 polymer ?
#
loop_
_entity_poly.entity_id
_entity_poly.type
_entity_poly.pdbx_seq_one_letter_code
_entity_poly.pdbx_strand_id
1 'polypeptide(L)'
;MREIELILLDPKACLREFALAVKAVALDAALSRKDLGERLNELADQALDERIPTRHSLVPAHLLAKRGKARAMLARLIRLPFEAQTVHPVISALQVLRGSYARKSYRLPDHVAIRLGRDWREAIDSCDPYKALLAFEWATLFALRVALRNGSVFNDHSLAFRRQAVLLIPRAEWKAKRNRFYGHLKLPQEPKDFLGPLIAHLNQSLIVLRDATTGGGGSNGHQRFREWSPKRSAMHCRNQRCPASWWLRRCQCWLTV
;
A
#
# COMPACT_ATOMS: atom_id res chain seq x y z
N MET A 1 15.16 29.13 -8.54
CA MET A 1 14.81 27.67 -8.53
C MET A 1 14.45 27.10 -7.14
N ARG A 2 14.73 27.77 -6.00
CA ARG A 2 14.31 27.31 -4.65
C ARG A 2 12.91 27.75 -4.21
N GLU A 3 12.32 28.76 -4.86
CA GLU A 3 11.00 29.30 -4.46
C GLU A 3 9.82 28.40 -4.84
N ILE A 4 9.94 27.61 -5.91
CA ILE A 4 8.87 26.69 -6.34
C ILE A 4 8.79 25.45 -5.44
N GLU A 5 9.88 25.10 -4.73
CA GLU A 5 9.88 24.02 -3.73
C GLU A 5 9.17 24.40 -2.42
N LEU A 6 9.03 25.70 -2.13
CA LEU A 6 8.47 26.18 -0.86
C LEU A 6 6.96 26.43 -0.92
N ILE A 7 6.41 26.71 -2.10
CA ILE A 7 5.00 27.09 -2.26
C ILE A 7 4.07 25.86 -2.19
N LEU A 8 4.58 24.66 -2.40
CA LEU A 8 3.70 23.53 -2.71
C LEU A 8 3.26 22.68 -1.53
N LEU A 9 3.73 22.86 -0.28
CA LEU A 9 3.29 21.98 0.84
C LEU A 9 3.81 22.31 2.25
N ASP A 10 3.76 23.58 2.71
CA ASP A 10 3.85 23.85 4.16
C ASP A 10 2.44 24.17 4.70
N PRO A 11 1.78 23.27 5.44
CA PRO A 11 0.52 23.56 6.11
C PRO A 11 0.58 24.81 6.99
N LYS A 12 1.77 25.13 7.52
CA LYS A 12 1.98 26.37 8.27
C LYS A 12 2.01 27.60 7.38
N ALA A 13 2.43 27.50 6.12
CA ALA A 13 2.37 28.60 5.16
C ALA A 13 0.92 28.88 4.75
N CYS A 14 0.11 27.86 4.43
CA CYS A 14 -1.32 28.04 4.16
C CYS A 14 -2.06 28.65 5.37
N LEU A 15 -1.78 28.16 6.59
CA LEU A 15 -2.35 28.74 7.81
C LEU A 15 -1.92 30.21 8.02
N ARG A 16 -0.68 30.55 7.66
CA ARG A 16 -0.18 31.94 7.72
C ARG A 16 -0.86 32.82 6.69
N GLU A 17 -1.02 32.35 5.45
CA GLU A 17 -1.72 33.08 4.39
C GLU A 17 -3.19 33.35 4.76
N PHE A 18 -3.89 32.33 5.26
CA PHE A 18 -5.25 32.49 5.78
C PHE A 18 -5.31 33.50 6.94
N ALA A 19 -4.41 33.39 7.93
CA ALA A 19 -4.35 34.34 9.05
C ALA A 19 -4.06 35.78 8.60
N LEU A 20 -3.23 35.96 7.56
CA LEU A 20 -2.97 37.27 6.95
C LEU A 20 -4.20 37.81 6.22
N ALA A 21 -4.94 36.97 5.49
CA ALA A 21 -6.17 37.34 4.82
C ALA A 21 -7.27 37.76 5.82
N VAL A 22 -7.46 36.99 6.89
CA VAL A 22 -8.37 37.34 7.99
C VAL A 22 -7.97 38.68 8.64
N LYS A 23 -6.67 38.88 8.89
CA LYS A 23 -6.17 40.13 9.46
C LYS A 23 -6.38 41.33 8.52
N ALA A 24 -6.24 41.14 7.20
CA ALA A 24 -6.49 42.18 6.22
C ALA A 24 -7.97 42.62 6.22
N VAL A 25 -8.91 41.67 6.23
CA VAL A 25 -10.35 41.95 6.30
C VAL A 25 -10.74 42.57 7.65
N ALA A 26 -10.15 42.13 8.75
CA ALA A 26 -10.45 42.66 10.08
C ALA A 26 -9.92 44.09 10.32
N LEU A 27 -8.91 44.53 9.56
CA LEU A 27 -8.32 45.87 9.67
C LEU A 27 -8.87 46.87 8.66
N ASP A 28 -9.72 46.43 7.74
CA ASP A 28 -10.33 47.30 6.74
C ASP A 28 -11.49 48.10 7.36
N ALA A 29 -11.22 49.38 7.64
CA ALA A 29 -12.14 50.31 8.27
C ALA A 29 -13.25 50.81 7.33
N ALA A 30 -13.20 50.48 6.03
CA ALA A 30 -14.21 50.87 5.06
C ALA A 30 -15.40 49.89 5.01
N LEU A 31 -15.28 48.69 5.59
CA LEU A 31 -16.32 47.67 5.60
C LEU A 31 -17.34 47.93 6.71
N SER A 32 -18.63 47.79 6.37
CA SER A 32 -19.68 47.73 7.39
C SER A 32 -19.56 46.43 8.19
N ARG A 33 -20.12 46.40 9.40
CA ARG A 33 -20.06 45.19 10.24
C ARG A 33 -20.75 43.98 9.62
N LYS A 34 -21.73 44.20 8.73
CA LYS A 34 -22.42 43.15 7.98
C LYS A 34 -21.53 42.60 6.86
N ASP A 35 -20.93 43.49 6.08
CA ASP A 35 -20.04 43.11 4.96
C ASP A 35 -18.77 42.41 5.46
N LEU A 36 -18.24 42.83 6.61
CA LEU A 36 -17.13 42.17 7.29
C LEU A 36 -17.51 40.71 7.65
N GLY A 37 -18.70 40.49 8.19
CA GLY A 37 -19.19 39.16 8.52
C GLY A 37 -19.36 38.26 7.29
N GLU A 38 -19.89 38.80 6.19
CA GLU A 38 -20.00 38.09 4.92
C GLU A 38 -18.61 37.74 4.35
N ARG A 39 -17.67 38.69 4.37
CA ARG A 39 -16.30 38.47 3.88
C ARG A 39 -15.50 37.45 4.69
N LEU A 40 -15.69 37.42 6.01
CA LEU A 40 -15.06 36.40 6.86
C LEU A 40 -15.68 35.01 6.63
N ASN A 41 -16.99 34.93 6.41
CA ASN A 41 -17.64 33.66 6.07
C ASN A 41 -17.17 33.15 4.70
N GLU A 42 -17.07 34.01 3.68
CA GLU A 42 -16.51 33.64 2.37
C GLU A 42 -15.08 33.09 2.48
N LEU A 43 -14.22 33.74 3.28
CA LEU A 43 -12.86 33.26 3.52
C LEU A 43 -12.84 31.92 4.27
N ALA A 44 -13.72 31.74 5.25
CA ALA A 44 -13.84 30.49 5.99
C ALA A 44 -14.36 29.35 5.10
N ASP A 45 -15.38 29.61 4.28
CA ASP A 45 -15.92 28.64 3.32
C ASP A 45 -14.87 28.24 2.29
N GLN A 46 -14.09 29.19 1.76
CA GLN A 46 -12.96 28.89 0.88
C GLN A 46 -11.91 28.00 1.54
N ALA A 47 -11.53 28.28 2.78
CA ALA A 47 -10.55 27.49 3.52
C ALA A 47 -11.07 26.09 3.93
N LEU A 48 -12.39 25.95 4.12
CA LEU A 48 -13.04 24.67 4.42
C LEU A 48 -13.27 23.83 3.15
N ASP A 49 -13.53 24.46 2.01
CA ASP A 49 -13.67 23.83 0.70
C ASP A 49 -12.33 23.40 0.10
N GLU A 50 -11.22 24.08 0.47
CA GLU A 50 -9.87 23.61 0.23
C GLU A 50 -9.66 22.27 0.94
N ARG A 51 -9.91 21.17 0.21
CA ARG A 51 -9.71 19.80 0.69
C ARG A 51 -8.34 19.69 1.31
N ILE A 52 -8.30 19.56 2.64
CA ILE A 52 -7.07 19.28 3.37
C ILE A 52 -6.42 18.07 2.68
N PRO A 53 -5.22 18.22 2.13
CA PRO A 53 -4.61 17.16 1.35
C PRO A 53 -4.41 15.96 2.29
N THR A 54 -5.17 14.90 2.04
CA THR A 54 -5.05 13.67 2.82
C THR A 54 -3.61 13.17 2.67
N ARG A 55 -3.04 12.54 3.69
CA ARG A 55 -1.65 12.01 3.65
C ARG A 55 -1.32 11.25 2.36
N HIS A 56 -2.31 10.58 1.76
CA HIS A 56 -2.21 9.85 0.50
C HIS A 56 -2.06 10.74 -0.75
N SER A 57 -2.69 11.92 -0.79
CA SER A 57 -2.58 12.91 -1.88
C SER A 57 -1.21 13.62 -1.93
N LEU A 58 -0.48 13.61 -0.81
CA LEU A 58 0.86 14.22 -0.70
C LEU A 58 1.92 13.44 -1.47
N VAL A 59 1.73 12.12 -1.59
CA VAL A 59 2.70 11.24 -2.25
C VAL A 59 2.79 11.56 -3.75
N PRO A 60 1.69 11.61 -4.52
CA PRO A 60 1.71 12.10 -5.90
C PRO A 60 2.37 13.47 -6.04
N ALA A 61 1.96 14.47 -5.25
CA ALA A 61 2.51 15.83 -5.34
C ALA A 61 4.04 15.85 -5.18
N HIS A 62 4.58 15.18 -4.16
CA HIS A 62 6.01 15.10 -3.92
C HIS A 62 6.78 14.34 -5.03
N LEU A 63 6.16 13.31 -5.61
CA LEU A 63 6.78 12.53 -6.69
C LEU A 63 6.76 13.26 -8.02
N LEU A 64 5.70 14.03 -8.31
CA LEU A 64 5.61 14.89 -9.49
C LEU A 64 6.70 15.99 -9.49
N ALA A 65 7.19 16.41 -8.32
CA ALA A 65 8.36 17.28 -8.24
C ALA A 65 9.66 16.59 -8.73
N LYS A 66 9.77 15.26 -8.58
CA LYS A 66 10.94 14.44 -8.99
C LYS A 66 10.86 14.03 -10.46
N ARG A 67 10.93 15.02 -11.36
CA ARG A 67 10.83 14.84 -12.81
C ARG A 67 11.87 13.85 -13.34
N GLY A 68 11.48 13.03 -14.31
CA GLY A 68 12.36 12.12 -15.05
C GLY A 68 12.83 10.86 -14.31
N LYS A 69 12.74 10.79 -12.98
CA LYS A 69 13.14 9.58 -12.23
C LYS A 69 12.27 8.38 -12.58
N ALA A 70 10.95 8.59 -12.69
CA ALA A 70 10.03 7.54 -13.08
C ALA A 70 10.35 7.01 -14.48
N ARG A 71 10.48 7.92 -15.45
CA ARG A 71 10.90 7.61 -16.82
C ARG A 71 12.19 6.81 -16.89
N ALA A 72 13.23 7.22 -16.16
CA ALA A 72 14.53 6.53 -16.18
C ALA A 72 14.42 5.07 -15.71
N MET A 73 13.62 4.81 -14.67
CA MET A 73 13.34 3.44 -14.21
C MET A 73 12.49 2.66 -15.22
N LEU A 74 11.40 3.26 -15.68
CA LEU A 74 10.48 2.64 -16.63
C LEU A 74 11.15 2.30 -17.96
N ALA A 75 12.07 3.13 -18.46
CA ALA A 75 12.80 2.90 -19.70
C ALA A 75 13.59 1.58 -19.69
N ARG A 76 13.99 1.10 -18.50
CA ARG A 76 14.61 -0.21 -18.32
C ARG A 76 13.57 -1.30 -18.11
N LEU A 77 12.61 -1.07 -17.22
CA LEU A 77 11.59 -2.07 -16.85
C LEU A 77 10.72 -2.48 -18.04
N ILE A 78 10.38 -1.54 -18.91
CA ILE A 78 9.47 -1.77 -20.03
C ILE A 78 10.01 -2.75 -21.07
N ARG A 79 11.33 -2.98 -21.10
CA ARG A 79 11.99 -3.96 -21.96
C ARG A 79 11.80 -5.40 -21.49
N LEU A 80 11.37 -5.57 -20.23
CA LEU A 80 11.14 -6.89 -19.66
C LEU A 80 9.80 -7.45 -20.17
N PRO A 81 9.74 -8.77 -20.44
CA PRO A 81 8.52 -9.45 -20.86
C PRO A 81 7.62 -9.68 -19.64
N PHE A 82 6.95 -8.62 -19.18
CA PHE A 82 5.93 -8.75 -18.15
C PHE A 82 4.65 -9.34 -18.72
N GLU A 83 4.09 -10.28 -17.98
CA GLU A 83 2.88 -11.02 -18.33
C GLU A 83 1.87 -10.99 -17.19
N ALA A 84 0.61 -11.22 -17.53
CA ALA A 84 -0.48 -11.35 -16.57
C ALA A 84 -1.42 -12.47 -17.02
N GLN A 85 -2.09 -13.14 -16.08
CA GLN A 85 -3.01 -14.25 -16.40
C GLN A 85 -4.31 -13.75 -17.04
N THR A 86 -4.67 -12.50 -16.78
CA THR A 86 -5.87 -11.83 -17.28
C THR A 86 -5.49 -10.45 -17.81
N VAL A 87 -6.43 -9.79 -18.51
CA VAL A 87 -6.25 -8.40 -18.92
C VAL A 87 -6.00 -7.55 -17.67
N HIS A 88 -4.82 -6.92 -17.59
CA HIS A 88 -4.37 -6.21 -16.41
C HIS A 88 -4.00 -4.76 -16.77
N PRO A 89 -4.51 -3.75 -16.04
CA PRO A 89 -4.34 -2.33 -16.40
C PRO A 89 -2.88 -1.90 -16.46
N VAL A 90 -2.00 -2.50 -15.64
CA VAL A 90 -0.56 -2.24 -15.68
C VAL A 90 0.08 -2.69 -16.99
N ILE A 91 -0.35 -3.83 -17.56
CA ILE A 91 0.18 -4.31 -18.84
C ILE A 91 -0.21 -3.34 -19.96
N SER A 92 -1.47 -2.90 -19.98
CA SER A 92 -1.96 -1.87 -20.91
C SER A 92 -1.19 -0.55 -20.73
N ALA A 93 -0.93 -0.12 -19.49
CA ALA A 93 -0.18 1.10 -19.23
C ALA A 93 1.27 1.01 -19.72
N LEU A 94 1.93 -0.13 -19.49
CA LEU A 94 3.26 -0.39 -20.02
C LEU A 94 3.26 -0.35 -21.55
N GLN A 95 2.24 -0.88 -22.24
CA GLN A 95 2.14 -0.79 -23.69
C GLN A 95 2.04 0.67 -24.19
N VAL A 96 1.20 1.49 -23.54
CA VAL A 96 1.08 2.93 -23.86
C VAL A 96 2.44 3.63 -23.70
N LEU A 97 3.13 3.41 -22.58
CA LEU A 97 4.46 3.98 -22.34
C LEU A 97 5.49 3.49 -23.37
N ARG A 98 5.35 2.26 -23.87
CA ARG A 98 6.27 1.65 -24.85
C ARG A 98 6.20 2.42 -26.16
N GLY A 99 4.99 2.72 -26.62
CA GLY A 99 4.75 3.58 -27.77
C GLY A 99 5.23 5.01 -27.56
N SER A 100 4.96 5.60 -26.38
CA SER A 100 5.41 6.97 -26.08
C SER A 100 6.94 7.09 -26.05
N TYR A 101 7.65 6.14 -25.45
CA TYR A 101 9.11 6.15 -25.37
C TYR A 101 9.78 5.87 -26.70
N ALA A 102 9.22 4.96 -27.51
CA ALA A 102 9.71 4.72 -28.87
C ALA A 102 9.65 5.99 -29.73
N ARG A 103 8.58 6.78 -29.60
CA ARG A 103 8.40 8.07 -30.26
C ARG A 103 9.12 9.23 -29.59
N LYS A 104 9.84 9.00 -28.49
CA LYS A 104 10.42 10.04 -27.62
C LYS A 104 9.41 11.14 -27.24
N SER A 105 8.13 10.76 -27.10
CA SER A 105 7.06 11.68 -26.72
C SER A 105 7.14 12.01 -25.23
N TYR A 106 6.93 13.29 -24.93
CA TYR A 106 6.81 13.82 -23.57
C TYR A 106 5.36 14.15 -23.22
N ARG A 107 4.40 13.77 -24.07
CA ARG A 107 2.96 13.97 -23.85
C ARG A 107 2.24 12.64 -23.76
N LEU A 108 1.27 12.56 -22.85
CA LEU A 108 0.38 11.41 -22.76
C LEU A 108 -0.54 11.42 -24.00
N PRO A 109 -0.76 10.28 -24.68
CA PRO A 109 -1.74 10.20 -25.76
C PRO A 109 -3.14 10.57 -25.28
N ASP A 110 -3.95 11.13 -26.15
CA ASP A 110 -5.35 11.45 -25.83
C ASP A 110 -6.13 10.16 -25.53
N HIS A 111 -7.09 10.26 -24.60
CA HIS A 111 -8.04 9.18 -24.26
C HIS A 111 -7.46 7.89 -23.66
N VAL A 112 -6.42 7.97 -22.82
CA VAL A 112 -5.94 6.81 -22.06
C VAL A 112 -6.92 6.44 -20.92
N ALA A 113 -7.87 5.55 -21.20
CA ALA A 113 -8.88 5.08 -20.24
C ALA A 113 -8.36 4.02 -19.24
N ILE A 114 -7.12 4.15 -18.77
CA ILE A 114 -6.48 3.17 -17.87
C ILE A 114 -6.52 3.68 -16.44
N ARG A 115 -7.13 2.91 -15.52
CA ARG A 115 -7.23 3.27 -14.10
C ARG A 115 -6.03 2.70 -13.31
N LEU A 116 -5.16 3.57 -12.82
CA LEU A 116 -3.91 3.21 -12.09
C LEU A 116 -3.95 3.61 -10.59
N GLY A 117 -5.11 3.48 -9.97
CA GLY A 117 -5.37 3.87 -8.58
C GLY A 117 -6.09 5.22 -8.46
N ARG A 118 -6.73 5.46 -7.31
CA ARG A 118 -7.55 6.67 -7.08
C ARG A 118 -6.68 7.93 -6.95
N ASP A 119 -5.56 7.80 -6.25
CA ASP A 119 -4.69 8.93 -5.88
C ASP A 119 -4.02 9.62 -7.08
N TRP A 120 -3.90 8.92 -8.21
CA TRP A 120 -3.28 9.45 -9.42
C TRP A 120 -4.30 9.98 -10.43
N ARG A 121 -5.60 9.74 -10.22
CA ARG A 121 -6.63 10.01 -11.22
C ARG A 121 -6.68 11.49 -11.61
N GLU A 122 -6.76 12.36 -10.61
CA GLU A 122 -6.82 13.81 -10.83
C GLU A 122 -5.55 14.34 -11.52
N ALA A 123 -4.37 13.81 -11.17
CA ALA A 123 -3.12 14.21 -11.80
C ALA A 123 -2.97 13.69 -13.24
N ILE A 124 -3.56 12.52 -13.56
CA ILE A 124 -3.58 11.96 -14.92
C ILE A 124 -4.60 12.69 -15.80
N ASP A 125 -5.77 13.04 -15.24
CA ASP A 125 -6.85 13.76 -15.93
C ASP A 125 -6.55 15.28 -16.04
N SER A 126 -5.32 15.69 -15.71
CA SER A 126 -4.84 17.06 -15.81
C SER A 126 -4.93 17.59 -17.25
N CYS A 127 -5.33 18.86 -17.40
CA CYS A 127 -5.33 19.57 -18.68
C CYS A 127 -3.93 19.75 -19.30
N ASP A 128 -2.86 19.58 -18.52
CA ASP A 128 -1.47 19.65 -19.01
C ASP A 128 -0.99 18.24 -19.42
N PRO A 129 -0.81 17.97 -20.73
CA PRO A 129 -0.43 16.64 -21.21
C PRO A 129 0.95 16.16 -20.73
N TYR A 130 1.83 17.07 -20.31
CA TYR A 130 3.15 16.73 -19.77
C TYR A 130 3.04 16.30 -18.31
N LYS A 131 2.25 17.03 -17.50
CA LYS A 131 1.96 16.63 -16.11
C LYS A 131 1.16 15.33 -16.07
N ALA A 132 0.19 15.16 -16.97
CA ALA A 132 -0.56 13.94 -17.13
C ALA A 132 0.37 12.74 -17.39
N LEU A 133 1.34 12.87 -18.30
CA LEU A 133 2.31 11.81 -18.56
C LEU A 133 3.19 11.50 -17.35
N LEU A 134 3.67 12.52 -16.65
CA LEU A 134 4.50 12.33 -15.46
C LEU A 134 3.72 11.61 -14.34
N ALA A 135 2.46 11.97 -14.14
CA ALA A 135 1.54 11.29 -13.22
C ALA A 135 1.32 9.84 -13.66
N PHE A 136 1.08 9.63 -14.95
CA PHE A 136 0.87 8.30 -15.52
C PHE A 136 2.09 7.38 -15.36
N GLU A 137 3.31 7.90 -15.52
CA GLU A 137 4.55 7.17 -15.28
C GLU A 137 4.68 6.73 -13.82
N TRP A 138 4.49 7.65 -12.88
CA TRP A 138 4.57 7.32 -11.46
C TRP A 138 3.47 6.34 -11.03
N ALA A 139 2.24 6.56 -11.48
CA ALA A 139 1.13 5.66 -11.24
C ALA A 139 1.44 4.25 -11.77
N THR A 140 2.00 4.15 -12.98
CA THR A 140 2.41 2.87 -13.57
C THR A 140 3.48 2.18 -12.74
N LEU A 141 4.50 2.91 -12.25
CA LEU A 141 5.54 2.33 -11.39
C LEU A 141 4.98 1.78 -10.07
N PHE A 142 4.09 2.53 -9.42
CA PHE A 142 3.47 2.08 -8.18
C PHE A 142 2.57 0.86 -8.41
N ALA A 143 1.73 0.91 -9.45
CA ALA A 143 0.86 -0.18 -9.80
C ALA A 143 1.65 -1.44 -10.20
N LEU A 144 2.76 -1.28 -10.95
CA LEU A 144 3.67 -2.38 -11.28
C LEU A 144 4.32 -2.98 -10.04
N ARG A 145 4.80 -2.15 -9.10
CA ARG A 145 5.35 -2.63 -7.83
C ARG A 145 4.34 -3.49 -7.06
N VAL A 146 3.09 -3.05 -6.98
CA VAL A 146 2.03 -3.79 -6.29
C VAL A 146 1.71 -5.09 -7.02
N ALA A 147 1.57 -5.04 -8.35
CA ALA A 147 1.25 -6.18 -9.21
C ALA A 147 2.35 -7.27 -9.21
N LEU A 148 3.61 -6.86 -9.16
CA LEU A 148 4.73 -7.80 -9.00
C LEU A 148 4.74 -8.43 -7.60
N ARG A 149 4.40 -7.66 -6.57
CA ARG A 149 4.41 -8.15 -5.18
C ARG A 149 3.28 -9.15 -4.89
N ASN A 150 2.10 -8.92 -5.46
CA ASN A 150 0.94 -9.80 -5.29
C ASN A 150 0.92 -10.95 -6.32
N GLY A 151 1.74 -10.89 -7.37
CA GLY A 151 1.85 -11.93 -8.39
C GLY A 151 0.79 -11.86 -9.50
N SER A 152 0.02 -10.77 -9.61
CA SER A 152 -0.93 -10.56 -10.71
C SER A 152 -0.23 -10.25 -12.03
N VAL A 153 0.95 -9.64 -11.95
CA VAL A 153 1.90 -9.49 -13.05
C VAL A 153 3.19 -10.21 -12.68
N PHE A 154 3.79 -10.91 -13.64
CA PHE A 154 4.98 -11.71 -13.44
C PHE A 154 5.92 -11.62 -14.65
N ASN A 155 7.12 -12.16 -14.47
CA ASN A 155 8.07 -12.43 -15.55
C ASN A 155 8.50 -13.89 -15.40
N ASP A 156 8.23 -14.70 -16.41
CA ASP A 156 8.45 -16.15 -16.36
C ASP A 156 9.91 -16.54 -16.09
N HIS A 157 10.86 -15.72 -16.54
CA HIS A 157 12.27 -15.94 -16.32
C HIS A 157 12.78 -15.44 -14.95
N SER A 158 11.94 -14.75 -14.17
CA SER A 158 12.35 -14.18 -12.88
C SER A 158 12.03 -15.10 -11.71
N LEU A 159 13.04 -15.65 -11.04
CA LEU A 159 12.85 -16.48 -9.84
C LEU A 159 12.09 -15.77 -8.70
N ALA A 160 12.21 -14.44 -8.58
CA ALA A 160 11.56 -13.66 -7.55
C ALA A 160 10.13 -13.21 -7.92
N PHE A 161 9.84 -13.08 -9.21
CA PHE A 161 8.57 -12.56 -9.73
C PHE A 161 7.95 -13.53 -10.74
N ARG A 162 7.96 -14.83 -10.42
CA ARG A 162 7.31 -15.87 -11.24
C ARG A 162 5.81 -15.88 -11.07
N ARG A 163 5.11 -16.43 -12.07
CA ARG A 163 3.69 -16.75 -12.00
C ARG A 163 3.41 -17.61 -10.76
N GLN A 164 2.49 -17.15 -9.91
CA GLN A 164 2.14 -17.85 -8.67
C GLN A 164 1.65 -19.29 -8.92
N ALA A 165 0.93 -19.52 -10.02
CA ALA A 165 0.43 -20.84 -10.39
C ALA A 165 1.56 -21.88 -10.59
N VAL A 166 2.78 -21.45 -10.96
CA VAL A 166 3.94 -22.33 -11.15
C VAL A 166 4.61 -22.70 -9.82
N LEU A 167 4.38 -21.91 -8.76
CA LEU A 167 4.89 -22.19 -7.42
C LEU A 167 4.00 -23.16 -6.64
N LEU A 168 2.77 -23.36 -7.08
CA LEU A 168 1.81 -24.25 -6.43
C LEU A 168 1.78 -25.61 -7.13
N ILE A 169 1.47 -26.64 -6.36
CA ILE A 169 1.21 -27.98 -6.91
C ILE A 169 -0.01 -27.86 -7.85
N PRO A 170 0.09 -28.26 -9.13
CA PRO A 170 -1.04 -28.22 -10.06
C PRO A 170 -2.25 -28.93 -9.49
N ARG A 171 -3.47 -28.41 -9.73
CA ARG A 171 -4.70 -28.91 -9.11
C ARG A 171 -4.93 -30.41 -9.35
N ALA A 172 -4.60 -30.91 -10.55
CA ALA A 172 -4.70 -32.32 -10.89
C ALA A 172 -3.72 -33.17 -10.07
N GLU A 173 -2.46 -32.73 -9.97
CA GLU A 173 -1.42 -33.41 -9.20
C GLU A 173 -1.71 -33.37 -7.70
N TRP A 174 -2.19 -32.23 -7.18
CA TRP A 174 -2.64 -32.09 -5.80
C TRP A 174 -3.78 -33.07 -5.52
N LYS A 175 -4.80 -33.16 -6.39
CA LYS A 175 -5.91 -34.09 -6.20
C LYS A 175 -5.43 -35.55 -6.10
N ALA A 176 -4.45 -35.94 -6.92
CA ALA A 176 -3.89 -37.29 -6.92
C ALA A 176 -3.00 -37.58 -5.69
N LYS A 177 -2.20 -36.60 -5.24
CA LYS A 177 -1.14 -36.83 -4.23
C LYS A 177 -1.49 -36.31 -2.82
N ARG A 178 -2.60 -35.59 -2.63
CA ARG A 178 -2.96 -34.95 -1.34
C ARG A 178 -2.93 -35.89 -0.14
N ASN A 179 -3.43 -37.13 -0.27
CA ASN A 179 -3.47 -38.09 0.84
C ASN A 179 -2.07 -38.48 1.32
N ARG A 180 -1.11 -38.61 0.39
CA ARG A 180 0.31 -38.84 0.72
C ARG A 180 0.90 -37.66 1.48
N PHE A 181 0.60 -36.42 1.05
CA PHE A 181 1.08 -35.22 1.75
C PHE A 181 0.49 -35.10 3.15
N TYR A 182 -0.81 -35.36 3.33
CA TYR A 182 -1.45 -35.39 4.65
C TYR A 182 -0.77 -36.42 5.58
N GLY A 183 -0.53 -37.64 5.09
CA GLY A 183 0.15 -38.68 5.86
C GLY A 183 1.59 -38.29 6.25
N HIS A 184 2.37 -37.75 5.32
CA HIS A 184 3.75 -37.31 5.58
C HIS A 184 3.83 -36.13 6.59
N LEU A 185 2.91 -35.17 6.48
CA LEU A 185 2.86 -34.00 7.37
C LEU A 185 2.15 -34.30 8.70
N LYS A 186 1.60 -35.51 8.87
CA LYS A 186 0.77 -35.92 10.00
C LYS A 186 -0.41 -34.95 10.21
N LEU A 187 -0.99 -34.49 9.10
CA LEU A 187 -2.12 -33.58 9.10
C LEU A 187 -3.43 -34.35 8.87
N PRO A 188 -4.51 -34.02 9.60
CA PRO A 188 -5.85 -34.52 9.28
C PRO A 188 -6.27 -34.12 7.85
N GLN A 189 -7.10 -34.94 7.23
CA GLN A 189 -7.63 -34.64 5.88
C GLN A 189 -8.68 -33.53 5.94
N GLU A 190 -9.48 -33.52 6.99
CA GLU A 190 -10.50 -32.51 7.24
C GLU A 190 -9.90 -31.34 8.03
N PRO A 191 -10.02 -30.09 7.53
CA PRO A 191 -9.48 -28.91 8.23
C PRO A 191 -10.04 -28.72 9.64
N LYS A 192 -11.30 -29.14 9.85
CA LYS A 192 -11.99 -29.02 11.16
C LYS A 192 -11.31 -29.83 12.25
N ASP A 193 -10.81 -31.02 11.92
CA ASP A 193 -10.13 -31.90 12.88
C ASP A 193 -8.80 -31.32 13.34
N PHE A 194 -8.11 -30.56 12.47
CA PHE A 194 -6.89 -29.85 12.82
C PHE A 194 -7.17 -28.58 13.63
N LEU A 195 -8.17 -27.79 13.20
CA LEU A 195 -8.47 -26.49 13.80
C LEU A 195 -9.23 -26.59 15.12
N GLY A 196 -10.08 -27.60 15.29
CA GLY A 196 -10.92 -27.78 16.48
C GLY A 196 -10.14 -27.72 17.79
N PRO A 197 -9.06 -28.51 17.96
CA PRO A 197 -8.23 -28.46 19.14
C PRO A 197 -7.57 -27.09 19.38
N LEU A 198 -7.13 -26.40 18.32
CA LEU A 198 -6.49 -25.09 18.42
C LEU A 198 -7.50 -24.02 18.87
N ILE A 199 -8.71 -24.04 18.33
CA ILE A 199 -9.79 -23.11 18.72
C ILE A 199 -10.20 -23.36 20.16
N ALA A 200 -10.38 -24.63 20.57
CA ALA A 200 -10.71 -24.99 21.94
C ALA A 200 -9.62 -24.49 22.92
N HIS A 201 -8.35 -24.67 22.56
CA HIS A 201 -7.22 -24.18 23.35
C HIS A 201 -7.22 -22.65 23.45
N LEU A 202 -7.36 -21.92 22.34
CA LEU A 202 -7.42 -20.46 22.34
C LEU A 202 -8.59 -19.93 23.18
N ASN A 203 -9.75 -20.54 23.08
CA ASN A 203 -10.92 -20.17 23.90
C ASN A 203 -10.62 -20.35 25.39
N GLN A 204 -9.99 -21.46 25.77
CA GLN A 204 -9.54 -21.69 27.16
C GLN A 204 -8.51 -20.65 27.60
N SER A 205 -7.52 -20.33 26.76
CA SER A 205 -6.52 -19.29 27.06
C SER A 205 -7.15 -17.93 27.31
N LEU A 206 -8.12 -17.54 26.48
CA LEU A 206 -8.82 -16.26 26.61
C LEU A 206 -9.66 -16.19 27.89
N ILE A 207 -10.28 -17.30 28.31
CA ILE A 207 -10.98 -17.40 29.59
C ILE A 207 -9.99 -17.19 30.75
N VAL A 208 -8.87 -17.92 30.75
CA VAL A 208 -7.83 -17.79 31.80
C VAL A 208 -7.27 -16.37 31.85
N LEU A 209 -7.00 -15.75 30.69
CA LEU A 209 -6.51 -14.39 30.61
C LEU A 209 -7.52 -13.40 31.17
N ARG A 210 -8.79 -13.52 30.79
CA ARG A 210 -9.89 -12.69 31.30
C ARG A 210 -9.96 -12.80 32.81
N ASP A 211 -10.01 -14.02 33.34
CA ASP A 211 -10.16 -14.29 34.77
C ASP A 211 -8.97 -13.73 35.57
N ALA A 212 -7.75 -13.77 35.01
CA ALA A 212 -6.56 -13.13 35.60
C ALA A 212 -6.62 -11.60 35.61
N THR A 213 -7.25 -10.98 34.59
CA THR A 213 -7.42 -9.52 34.53
C THR A 213 -8.56 -9.00 35.42
N THR A 214 -9.64 -9.78 35.60
CA THR A 214 -10.78 -9.39 36.45
C THR A 214 -10.62 -9.78 37.91
N GLY A 215 -9.80 -10.79 38.22
CA GLY A 215 -9.61 -11.32 39.57
C GLY A 215 -8.90 -10.39 40.57
N GLY A 216 -8.37 -9.25 40.11
CA GLY A 216 -7.49 -8.39 40.89
C GLY A 216 -6.14 -9.07 41.14
N GLY A 217 -5.03 -8.39 40.87
CA GLY A 217 -3.68 -8.94 40.97
C GLY A 217 -3.26 -9.33 42.39
N GLY A 218 -3.86 -10.38 42.94
CA GLY A 218 -3.38 -11.10 44.11
C GLY A 218 -2.22 -12.01 43.70
N SER A 219 -1.20 -12.03 44.55
CA SER A 219 0.15 -12.61 44.42
C SER A 219 0.26 -14.07 43.93
N ASN A 220 -0.85 -14.73 43.59
CA ASN A 220 -0.93 -16.06 42.96
C ASN A 220 -1.02 -16.03 41.42
N GLY A 221 -1.24 -14.86 40.80
CA GLY A 221 -1.38 -14.74 39.33
C GLY A 221 -0.10 -15.05 38.54
N HIS A 222 1.07 -14.79 39.11
CA HIS A 222 2.36 -15.05 38.46
C HIS A 222 2.79 -16.53 38.43
N GLN A 223 2.23 -17.37 39.31
CA GLN A 223 2.52 -18.81 39.34
C GLN A 223 1.70 -19.56 38.28
N ARG A 224 0.40 -19.22 38.15
CA ARG A 224 -0.52 -19.84 37.18
C ARG A 224 -0.16 -19.56 35.72
N PHE A 225 0.40 -18.39 35.42
CA PHE A 225 0.85 -18.04 34.07
C PHE A 225 2.16 -18.73 33.67
N ARG A 226 3.02 -19.11 34.63
CA ARG A 226 4.27 -19.87 34.36
C ARG A 226 4.02 -21.36 34.20
N GLU A 227 3.04 -21.94 34.90
CA GLU A 227 2.62 -23.34 34.73
C GLU A 227 1.89 -23.61 33.41
N TRP A 228 1.28 -22.58 32.80
CA TRP A 228 0.64 -22.69 31.48
C TRP A 228 1.64 -22.75 30.30
N SER A 229 2.94 -22.96 30.57
CA SER A 229 3.91 -23.32 29.53
C SER A 229 4.13 -24.83 29.56
N PRO A 230 3.36 -25.63 28.79
CA PRO A 230 3.70 -27.03 28.64
C PRO A 230 5.03 -27.11 27.88
N LYS A 231 6.00 -27.77 28.52
CA LYS A 231 7.28 -28.28 28.03
C LYS A 231 7.65 -27.79 26.61
N ARG A 232 8.78 -27.08 26.52
CA ARG A 232 9.68 -27.10 25.36
C ARG A 232 10.11 -28.55 25.06
N SER A 233 9.18 -29.38 24.62
CA SER A 233 9.46 -30.67 24.00
C SER A 233 9.98 -30.35 22.62
N ALA A 234 11.30 -30.17 22.56
CA ALA A 234 12.17 -30.43 21.42
C ALA A 234 11.44 -30.54 20.07
N MET A 235 11.12 -29.40 19.46
CA MET A 235 11.13 -29.31 18.01
C MET A 235 12.60 -29.20 17.60
N HIS A 236 13.29 -30.34 17.70
CA HIS A 236 14.66 -30.51 17.27
C HIS A 236 14.64 -30.41 15.75
N CYS A 237 14.80 -29.19 15.24
CA CYS A 237 14.94 -28.92 13.82
C CYS A 237 16.35 -29.37 13.37
N ARG A 238 16.60 -30.69 13.33
CA ARG A 238 17.70 -31.30 12.59
C ARG A 238 17.23 -31.50 11.16
N ASN A 239 17.45 -30.54 10.28
CA ASN A 239 18.47 -30.67 9.23
C ASN A 239 18.47 -29.43 8.31
N GLN A 240 19.52 -28.63 8.53
CA GLN A 240 20.30 -27.77 7.63
C GLN A 240 19.77 -27.39 6.22
N ARG A 241 19.92 -26.07 5.96
CA ARG A 241 19.89 -25.31 4.69
C ARG A 241 18.57 -24.65 4.28
N CYS A 242 18.13 -23.66 5.07
CA CYS A 242 17.43 -22.49 4.53
C CYS A 242 17.92 -21.23 5.26
N PRO A 243 18.52 -20.23 4.59
CA PRO A 243 18.95 -19.00 5.24
C PRO A 243 17.75 -18.22 5.79
N ALA A 244 17.73 -17.99 7.10
CA ALA A 244 16.72 -17.24 7.83
C ALA A 244 16.56 -15.75 7.41
N SER A 245 17.31 -15.29 6.41
CA SER A 245 17.28 -13.91 5.91
C SER A 245 16.09 -13.60 4.98
N TRP A 246 15.34 -14.61 4.53
CA TRP A 246 14.25 -14.43 3.56
C TRP A 246 12.86 -14.20 4.17
N TRP A 247 12.58 -14.72 5.37
CA TRP A 247 11.26 -14.59 5.99
C TRP A 247 11.06 -13.25 6.72
N LEU A 248 12.11 -12.70 7.34
CA LEU A 248 12.02 -11.47 8.12
C LEU A 248 11.82 -10.19 7.29
N ARG A 249 12.12 -10.19 5.98
CA ARG A 249 11.85 -9.03 5.11
C ARG A 249 10.41 -8.93 4.60
N ARG A 250 9.57 -9.97 4.77
CA ARG A 250 8.22 -9.99 4.20
C ARG A 250 7.10 -9.69 5.20
N CYS A 251 7.37 -9.80 6.51
CA CYS A 251 6.36 -9.56 7.56
C CYS A 251 6.44 -8.18 8.24
N GLN A 252 7.46 -7.35 7.98
CA GLN A 252 7.65 -6.08 8.69
C GLN A 252 6.96 -4.84 8.06
N CYS A 253 6.01 -5.04 7.13
CA CYS A 253 5.24 -3.93 6.54
C CYS A 253 3.71 -4.02 6.78
N TRP A 254 3.26 -4.74 7.81
CA TRP A 254 1.82 -4.88 8.10
C TRP A 254 1.37 -4.28 9.43
N LEU A 255 2.20 -3.48 10.09
CA LEU A 255 1.83 -2.75 11.31
C LEU A 255 2.18 -1.27 11.16
N THR A 256 1.40 -0.58 10.32
CA THR A 256 1.08 0.85 10.42
C THR A 256 0.11 1.21 9.28
N VAL A 257 -1.16 0.92 9.51
CA VAL A 257 -2.29 1.73 9.04
C VAL A 257 -3.11 2.05 10.27
#